data_AF-A0A1C5PM90-F1
#
_entry.id   AF-A0A1C5PM90-F1
#
_cell.length_a   1.000
_cell.length_b   1.000
_cell.length_c   1.000
_cell.angle_alpha   90.00
_cell.angle_beta   90.00
_cell.angle_gamma   90.00
#
_symmetry.space_group_name_H-M   'P 1'
#
loop_
_entity.id
_entity.type
_entity.pdbx_description
1 polymer ?
#
loop_
_entity_poly.entity_id
_entity_poly.type
_entity_poly.pdbx_seq_one_letter_code
_entity_poly.pdbx_strand_id
1 'polypeptide(L)'
;MDDILKLAKNYSKECHLNLLPCGDNNILENIHFLYDENWENQGASYPYEILTYLFDSYYVLPQRPDLAALFCWQAINHSYYVQQLSDNSVGFCLDTKGVEFVRGAILANWNNKYKAILEPFLERLPDKTFHYVASYMLKGYAMEKNGIAEKYRASSYKSLKGKISLLSEILDNAYGKSYCQISNPTLIGNTVDLGISDANKGKSRAITHSFGIKLRALMLGEEAEITFCDAQGTKKKYKFTDEERLSFVLFGILYASRCNNFHGNVAARMNSINANRDTFRMYTDMFLTEYIILAIHMNSQGELSDMALNEVGKNVNLML
;
A
#
# COMPACT_ATOMS: atom_id res chain seq x y z
N MET A 1 18.95 25.82 -10.90
CA MET A 1 17.97 24.98 -11.62
C MET A 1 17.87 23.68 -10.85
N ASP A 2 16.65 23.28 -10.47
CA ASP A 2 16.35 22.01 -9.79
C ASP A 2 17.02 20.83 -10.54
N ASP A 3 17.57 19.85 -9.82
CA ASP A 3 18.26 18.72 -10.45
C ASP A 3 17.31 17.90 -11.33
N ILE A 4 16.02 17.84 -10.99
CA ILE A 4 14.98 17.25 -11.85
C ILE A 4 14.83 18.08 -13.13
N LEU A 5 14.88 19.40 -13.06
CA LEU A 5 14.80 20.26 -14.25
C LEU A 5 16.04 20.14 -15.13
N LYS A 6 17.24 20.00 -14.53
CA LYS A 6 18.47 19.72 -15.28
C LYS A 6 18.40 18.36 -15.97
N LEU A 7 17.96 17.32 -15.25
CA LEU A 7 17.77 15.98 -15.80
C LEU A 7 16.75 15.99 -16.93
N ALA A 8 15.62 16.69 -16.77
CA ALA A 8 14.58 16.78 -17.81
C ALA A 8 15.09 17.47 -19.07
N LYS A 9 15.96 18.49 -18.94
CA LYS A 9 16.52 19.22 -20.07
C LYS A 9 17.54 18.38 -20.85
N ASN A 10 18.34 17.58 -20.15
CA ASN A 10 19.42 16.76 -20.71
C ASN A 10 19.41 15.36 -20.07
N TYR A 11 18.40 14.54 -20.39
CA TYR A 11 18.23 13.23 -19.76
C TYR A 11 19.38 12.28 -20.10
N SER A 12 19.94 11.64 -19.08
CA SER A 12 20.75 10.44 -19.21
C SER A 12 20.35 9.44 -18.12
N LYS A 13 20.42 8.15 -18.43
CA LYS A 13 20.11 7.08 -17.46
C LYS A 13 21.03 7.19 -16.25
N GLU A 14 22.33 7.38 -16.46
CA GLU A 14 23.32 7.51 -15.39
C GLU A 14 23.01 8.69 -14.46
N CYS A 15 22.75 9.88 -15.00
CA CYS A 15 22.38 11.03 -14.18
C CYS A 15 21.06 10.82 -13.44
N HIS A 16 20.08 10.13 -14.04
CA HIS A 16 18.83 9.78 -13.37
C HIS A 16 19.08 8.83 -12.20
N LEU A 17 19.86 7.77 -12.41
CA LEU A 17 20.19 6.82 -11.35
C LEU A 17 20.93 7.50 -10.19
N ASN A 18 21.80 8.49 -10.46
CA ASN A 18 22.46 9.28 -9.42
C ASN A 18 21.50 10.18 -8.60
N LEU A 19 20.29 10.47 -9.09
CA LEU A 19 19.26 11.16 -8.31
C LEU A 19 18.46 10.20 -7.42
N LEU A 20 18.46 8.91 -7.73
CA LEU A 20 17.72 7.92 -6.96
C LEU A 20 18.56 7.51 -5.75
N PRO A 21 17.93 7.37 -4.57
CA PRO A 21 18.61 6.86 -3.38
C PRO A 21 18.75 5.33 -3.49
N CYS A 22 19.65 4.86 -4.37
CA CYS A 22 19.98 3.45 -4.50
C CYS A 22 20.95 3.01 -3.39
N GLY A 23 20.75 1.82 -2.85
CA GLY A 23 21.78 1.10 -2.10
C GLY A 23 22.52 0.12 -3.02
N ASP A 24 23.72 -0.30 -2.63
CA ASP A 24 24.56 -1.22 -3.43
C ASP A 24 24.02 -2.66 -3.52
N ASN A 25 22.91 -2.98 -2.84
CA ASN A 25 22.35 -4.33 -2.79
C ASN A 25 21.35 -4.57 -3.93
N ASN A 26 21.75 -5.36 -4.91
CA ASN A 26 20.85 -5.89 -5.92
C ASN A 26 19.95 -6.99 -5.32
N ILE A 27 18.69 -6.65 -5.06
CA ILE A 27 17.71 -7.58 -4.46
C ILE A 27 17.53 -8.87 -5.29
N LEU A 28 17.74 -8.80 -6.60
CA LEU A 28 17.54 -9.95 -7.51
C LEU A 28 18.55 -11.08 -7.28
N GLU A 29 19.71 -10.80 -6.68
CA GLU A 29 20.72 -11.82 -6.39
C GLU A 29 20.28 -12.76 -5.26
N ASN A 30 19.33 -12.33 -4.43
CA ASN A 30 18.92 -13.04 -3.22
C ASN A 30 17.42 -13.36 -3.18
N ILE A 31 16.67 -13.00 -4.22
CA ILE A 31 15.23 -13.24 -4.26
C ILE A 31 14.93 -14.72 -4.54
N HIS A 32 14.06 -15.29 -3.70
CA HIS A 32 13.41 -16.56 -3.97
C HIS A 32 12.28 -16.32 -4.96
N PHE A 33 12.53 -16.66 -6.23
CA PHE A 33 11.55 -16.48 -7.30
C PHE A 33 10.31 -17.36 -7.07
N LEU A 34 9.15 -16.82 -7.41
CA LEU A 34 7.86 -17.49 -7.44
C LEU A 34 7.90 -18.52 -8.56
N TYR A 35 8.14 -19.77 -8.16
CA TYR A 35 8.36 -20.90 -9.03
C TYR A 35 7.89 -22.17 -8.33
N ASP A 36 7.26 -23.07 -9.07
CA ASP A 36 6.84 -24.37 -8.59
C ASP A 36 7.31 -25.47 -9.53
N GLU A 37 7.98 -26.49 -8.99
CA GLU A 37 8.46 -27.65 -9.77
C GLU A 37 7.30 -28.39 -10.46
N ASN A 38 6.08 -28.32 -9.90
CA ASN A 38 4.91 -28.96 -10.50
C ASN A 38 4.56 -28.39 -11.89
N TRP A 39 4.99 -27.17 -12.19
CA TRP A 39 4.77 -26.52 -13.48
C TRP A 39 5.61 -27.13 -14.60
N GLU A 40 6.65 -27.92 -14.29
CA GLU A 40 7.47 -28.62 -15.28
C GLU A 40 6.90 -29.98 -15.69
N ASN A 41 5.92 -30.49 -14.94
CA ASN A 41 5.31 -31.79 -15.24
C ASN A 41 4.65 -31.79 -16.62
N GLN A 42 4.78 -32.91 -17.34
CA GLN A 42 4.22 -33.04 -18.68
C GLN A 42 2.68 -32.84 -18.66
N GLY A 43 2.21 -31.82 -19.39
CA GLY A 43 0.78 -31.47 -19.47
C GLY A 43 0.26 -30.58 -18.34
N ALA A 44 1.11 -30.17 -17.39
CA ALA A 44 0.74 -29.16 -16.39
C ALA A 44 0.62 -27.78 -17.03
N SER A 45 -0.36 -26.99 -16.56
CA SER A 45 -0.45 -25.57 -16.88
C SER A 45 0.39 -24.79 -15.87
N TYR A 46 1.12 -23.80 -16.35
CA TYR A 46 1.81 -22.84 -15.50
C TYR A 46 1.15 -21.45 -15.66
N PRO A 47 1.31 -20.55 -14.68
CA PRO A 47 0.59 -19.28 -14.66
C PRO A 47 1.29 -18.24 -15.55
N TYR A 48 1.22 -18.43 -16.88
CA TYR A 48 1.97 -17.66 -17.88
C TYR A 48 1.85 -16.16 -17.70
N GLU A 49 0.63 -15.60 -17.67
CA GLU A 49 0.40 -14.16 -17.55
C GLU A 49 0.98 -13.60 -16.25
N ILE A 50 0.79 -14.30 -15.12
CA ILE A 50 1.38 -13.92 -13.83
C ILE A 50 2.90 -13.82 -13.95
N LEU A 51 3.55 -14.83 -14.52
CA LEU A 51 5.00 -14.83 -14.70
C LEU A 51 5.49 -13.68 -15.59
N THR A 52 4.75 -13.33 -16.66
CA THR A 52 5.14 -12.20 -17.51
C THR A 52 5.16 -10.87 -16.75
N TYR A 53 4.15 -10.61 -15.91
CA TYR A 53 4.14 -9.42 -15.04
C TYR A 53 5.26 -9.46 -13.98
N LEU A 54 5.59 -10.64 -13.46
CA LEU A 54 6.72 -10.78 -12.54
C LEU A 54 8.06 -10.52 -13.23
N PHE A 55 8.24 -10.95 -14.49
CA PHE A 55 9.44 -10.61 -15.27
C PHE A 55 9.62 -9.11 -15.47
N ASP A 56 8.52 -8.38 -15.73
CA ASP A 56 8.55 -6.91 -15.78
C ASP A 56 8.93 -6.30 -14.42
N SER A 57 8.48 -6.92 -13.33
CA SER A 57 8.87 -6.52 -11.97
C SER A 57 10.38 -6.68 -11.76
N TYR A 58 10.96 -7.81 -12.18
CA TYR A 58 12.39 -8.07 -12.04
C TYR A 58 13.22 -7.13 -12.93
N TYR A 59 12.77 -6.84 -14.14
CA TYR A 59 13.47 -5.99 -15.08
C TYR A 59 13.74 -4.57 -14.54
N VAL A 60 12.83 -4.05 -13.71
CA VAL A 60 12.93 -2.69 -13.16
C VAL A 60 13.58 -2.62 -11.78
N LEU A 61 13.88 -3.76 -11.15
CA LEU A 61 14.58 -3.84 -9.87
C LEU A 61 16.11 -3.80 -10.06
N PRO A 62 16.87 -3.26 -9.08
CA PRO A 62 16.40 -2.56 -7.88
C PRO A 62 16.05 -1.09 -8.12
N GLN A 63 16.22 -0.53 -9.32
CA GLN A 63 16.21 0.93 -9.52
C GLN A 63 14.82 1.57 -9.40
N ARG A 64 13.74 0.85 -9.73
CA ARG A 64 12.36 1.35 -9.73
C ARG A 64 11.43 0.39 -8.98
N PRO A 65 11.57 0.26 -7.66
CA PRO A 65 10.70 -0.61 -6.86
C PRO A 65 9.24 -0.15 -6.88
N ASP A 66 8.98 1.14 -7.16
CA ASP A 66 7.63 1.66 -7.36
C ASP A 66 6.92 1.11 -8.60
N LEU A 67 7.70 0.83 -9.67
CA LEU A 67 7.19 0.13 -10.84
C LEU A 67 7.15 -1.38 -10.63
N ALA A 68 8.14 -1.95 -9.93
CA ALA A 68 8.12 -3.37 -9.58
C ALA A 68 6.85 -3.74 -8.79
N ALA A 69 6.49 -2.94 -7.78
CA ALA A 69 5.24 -3.07 -7.05
C ALA A 69 4.01 -2.94 -7.96
N LEU A 70 4.02 -1.99 -8.92
CA LEU A 70 2.92 -1.86 -9.87
C LEU A 70 2.73 -3.11 -10.74
N PHE A 71 3.81 -3.67 -11.28
CA PHE A 71 3.78 -4.90 -12.08
C PHE A 71 3.40 -6.12 -11.22
N CYS A 72 3.90 -6.21 -9.99
CA CYS A 72 3.48 -7.24 -9.05
C CYS A 72 1.97 -7.15 -8.73
N TRP A 73 1.43 -5.95 -8.59
CA TRP A 73 -0.02 -5.77 -8.47
C TRP A 73 -0.78 -6.22 -9.71
N GLN A 74 -0.23 -6.05 -10.93
CA GLN A 74 -0.86 -6.58 -12.14
C GLN A 74 -0.93 -8.12 -12.12
N ALA A 75 0.08 -8.79 -11.55
CA ALA A 75 0.03 -10.23 -11.31
C ALA A 75 -1.08 -10.62 -10.32
N ILE A 76 -1.22 -9.90 -9.20
CA ILE A 76 -2.34 -10.08 -8.25
C ILE A 76 -3.69 -9.85 -8.95
N ASN A 77 -3.76 -8.80 -9.78
CA ASN A 77 -4.96 -8.45 -10.54
C ASN A 77 -5.39 -9.57 -11.46
N HIS A 78 -4.44 -10.12 -12.21
CA HIS A 78 -4.71 -11.26 -13.07
C HIS A 78 -5.22 -12.47 -12.28
N SER A 79 -4.58 -12.81 -11.17
CA SER A 79 -5.00 -13.95 -10.34
C SER A 79 -6.44 -13.82 -9.83
N TYR A 80 -6.85 -12.65 -9.31
CA TYR A 80 -8.24 -12.45 -8.90
C TYR A 80 -9.22 -12.25 -10.06
N TYR A 81 -8.73 -11.85 -11.24
CA TYR A 81 -9.56 -11.66 -12.43
C TYR A 81 -9.97 -13.02 -13.01
N VAL A 82 -9.03 -13.95 -13.14
CA VAL A 82 -9.31 -15.33 -13.56
C VAL A 82 -10.28 -16.02 -12.59
N GLN A 83 -10.12 -15.80 -11.28
CA GLN A 83 -11.08 -16.29 -10.29
C GLN A 83 -12.48 -15.71 -10.49
N GLN A 84 -12.59 -14.40 -10.75
CA GLN A 84 -13.88 -13.76 -11.01
C GLN A 84 -14.56 -14.27 -12.29
N LEU A 85 -13.79 -14.52 -13.36
CA LEU A 85 -14.33 -15.10 -14.59
C LEU A 85 -14.88 -16.52 -14.38
N SER A 86 -14.31 -17.25 -13.42
CA SER A 86 -14.69 -18.64 -13.12
C SER A 86 -15.85 -18.74 -12.11
N ASP A 87 -16.19 -17.65 -11.41
CA ASP A 87 -17.27 -17.61 -10.42
C ASP A 87 -18.58 -17.13 -11.05
N ASN A 88 -19.51 -18.05 -11.28
CA ASN A 88 -20.82 -17.78 -11.87
C ASN A 88 -21.69 -16.79 -11.06
N SER A 89 -21.35 -16.50 -9.81
CA SER A 89 -22.04 -15.49 -8.99
C SER A 89 -21.59 -14.05 -9.31
N VAL A 90 -20.49 -13.89 -10.05
CA VAL A 90 -19.92 -12.60 -10.45
C VAL A 90 -20.52 -12.16 -11.78
N GLY A 91 -21.45 -11.20 -11.74
CA GLY A 91 -22.06 -10.66 -12.97
C GLY A 91 -21.12 -9.80 -13.81
N PHE A 92 -20.14 -9.15 -13.21
CA PHE A 92 -19.10 -8.37 -13.89
C PHE A 92 -17.84 -8.26 -13.01
N CYS A 93 -16.67 -8.35 -13.64
CA CYS A 93 -15.39 -8.27 -12.94
C CYS A 93 -15.11 -6.84 -12.47
N LEU A 94 -14.74 -6.70 -11.20
CA LEU A 94 -14.35 -5.43 -10.58
C LEU A 94 -13.10 -5.60 -9.74
N ASP A 95 -12.17 -4.64 -9.82
CA ASP A 95 -10.96 -4.63 -9.00
C ASP A 95 -11.27 -4.74 -7.50
N THR A 96 -12.18 -3.89 -6.98
CA THR A 96 -12.55 -3.92 -5.57
C THR A 96 -13.09 -5.28 -5.14
N LYS A 97 -13.85 -5.97 -6.00
CA LYS A 97 -14.38 -7.32 -5.74
C LYS A 97 -13.28 -8.38 -5.80
N GLY A 98 -12.34 -8.24 -6.73
CA GLY A 98 -11.15 -9.09 -6.80
C GLY A 98 -10.28 -8.99 -5.55
N VAL A 99 -10.03 -7.78 -5.05
CA VAL A 99 -9.30 -7.58 -3.79
C VAL A 99 -10.04 -8.19 -2.59
N GLU A 100 -11.39 -8.19 -2.61
CA GLU A 100 -12.18 -8.93 -1.62
C GLU A 100 -11.98 -10.45 -1.69
N PHE A 101 -11.80 -11.02 -2.88
CA PHE A 101 -11.47 -12.44 -3.03
C PHE A 101 -10.09 -12.77 -2.46
N VAL A 102 -9.09 -11.94 -2.73
CA VAL A 102 -7.75 -12.08 -2.11
C VAL A 102 -7.87 -12.02 -0.58
N ARG A 103 -8.59 -11.02 -0.05
CA ARG A 103 -8.82 -10.87 1.40
C ARG A 103 -9.49 -12.10 2.00
N GLY A 104 -10.57 -12.57 1.35
CA GLY A 104 -11.32 -13.75 1.78
C GLY A 104 -10.49 -15.02 1.77
N ALA A 105 -9.68 -15.22 0.73
CA ALA A 105 -8.78 -16.37 0.61
C ALA A 105 -7.73 -16.40 1.74
N ILE A 106 -7.13 -15.26 2.08
CA ILE A 106 -6.19 -15.15 3.20
C ILE A 106 -6.92 -15.43 4.53
N LEU A 107 -8.09 -14.82 4.74
CA LEU A 107 -8.87 -14.96 5.98
C LEU A 107 -9.33 -16.41 6.22
N ALA A 108 -9.73 -17.11 5.17
CA ALA A 108 -10.25 -18.48 5.25
C ALA A 108 -9.26 -19.46 5.90
N ASN A 109 -7.95 -19.21 5.74
CA ASN A 109 -6.90 -20.04 6.34
C ASN A 109 -5.89 -19.23 7.15
N TRP A 110 -6.32 -18.09 7.70
CA TRP A 110 -5.46 -17.15 8.42
C TRP A 110 -4.75 -17.82 9.59
N ASN A 111 -5.50 -18.30 10.58
CA ASN A 111 -4.94 -18.83 11.82
C ASN A 111 -4.21 -20.17 11.66
N ASN A 112 -4.49 -20.94 10.60
CA ASN A 112 -3.87 -22.26 10.42
C ASN A 112 -2.62 -22.22 9.56
N LYS A 113 -2.50 -21.24 8.65
CA LYS A 113 -1.45 -21.24 7.62
C LYS A 113 -0.91 -19.85 7.31
N TYR A 114 -1.75 -18.95 6.81
CA TYR A 114 -1.24 -17.72 6.17
C TYR A 114 -0.76 -16.66 7.16
N LYS A 115 -1.21 -16.70 8.42
CA LYS A 115 -0.75 -15.77 9.44
C LYS A 115 0.76 -15.87 9.68
N ALA A 116 1.27 -17.08 9.89
CA ALA A 116 2.70 -17.30 10.15
C ALA A 116 3.60 -16.90 8.96
N ILE A 117 3.04 -16.87 7.74
CA ILE A 117 3.75 -16.53 6.51
C ILE A 117 3.72 -15.03 6.25
N LEU A 118 2.55 -14.40 6.38
CA LEU A 118 2.35 -12.99 6.02
C LEU A 118 2.74 -12.01 7.13
N GLU A 119 2.49 -12.35 8.39
CA GLU A 119 2.70 -11.44 9.53
C GLU A 119 4.15 -10.91 9.63
N PRO A 120 5.20 -11.72 9.38
CA PRO A 120 6.59 -11.23 9.33
C PRO A 120 6.83 -10.12 8.30
N PHE A 121 6.12 -10.13 7.16
CA PHE A 121 6.21 -9.05 6.17
C PHE A 121 5.49 -7.80 6.66
N LEU A 122 4.32 -7.96 7.28
CA LEU A 122 3.55 -6.84 7.82
C LEU A 122 4.31 -6.09 8.93
N GLU A 123 4.99 -6.83 9.81
CA GLU A 123 5.83 -6.27 10.88
C GLU A 123 6.97 -5.39 10.36
N ARG A 124 7.51 -5.72 9.20
CA ARG A 124 8.64 -5.03 8.58
C ARG A 124 8.24 -3.86 7.68
N LEU A 125 6.95 -3.63 7.43
CA LEU A 125 6.52 -2.46 6.67
C LEU A 125 7.02 -1.16 7.33
N PRO A 126 7.64 -0.25 6.57
CA PRO A 126 8.25 0.94 7.14
C PRO A 126 7.21 2.00 7.53
N ASP A 127 7.54 2.86 8.50
CA ASP A 127 6.65 3.90 9.02
C ASP A 127 6.09 4.83 7.91
N LYS A 128 6.88 5.06 6.85
CA LYS A 128 6.47 5.87 5.71
C LYS A 128 5.21 5.35 5.02
N THR A 129 4.99 4.04 5.03
CA THR A 129 3.77 3.37 4.55
C THR A 129 2.54 3.88 5.31
N PHE A 130 2.64 3.96 6.64
CA PHE A 130 1.54 4.39 7.49
C PHE A 130 1.36 5.91 7.48
N HIS A 131 2.45 6.68 7.31
CA HIS A 131 2.36 8.12 7.06
C HIS A 131 1.64 8.44 5.75
N TYR A 132 1.84 7.62 4.72
CA TYR A 132 1.09 7.73 3.47
C TYR A 132 -0.42 7.56 3.72
N VAL A 133 -0.82 6.51 4.47
CA VAL A 133 -2.22 6.28 4.83
C VAL A 133 -2.79 7.41 5.67
N ALA A 134 -2.10 7.79 6.74
CA ALA A 134 -2.48 8.90 7.60
C ALA A 134 -2.68 10.19 6.80
N SER A 135 -1.78 10.51 5.88
CA SER A 135 -1.86 11.72 5.05
C SER A 135 -3.15 11.75 4.23
N TYR A 136 -3.49 10.69 3.48
CA TYR A 136 -4.69 10.74 2.65
C TYR A 136 -5.98 10.66 3.48
N MET A 137 -5.95 9.98 4.64
CA MET A 137 -7.10 9.93 5.56
C MET A 137 -7.41 11.31 6.17
N LEU A 138 -6.38 12.02 6.65
CA LEU A 138 -6.52 13.36 7.23
C LEU A 138 -6.98 14.39 6.19
N LYS A 139 -6.36 14.37 4.99
CA LYS A 139 -6.74 15.27 3.89
C LYS A 139 -8.17 14.99 3.41
N GLY A 140 -8.51 13.72 3.22
CA GLY A 140 -9.86 13.30 2.82
C GLY A 140 -10.92 13.74 3.83
N TYR A 141 -10.62 13.59 5.12
CA TYR A 141 -11.48 14.04 6.22
C TYR A 141 -11.66 15.57 6.24
N ALA A 142 -10.57 16.33 6.16
CA ALA A 142 -10.64 17.80 6.15
C ALA A 142 -11.43 18.33 4.96
N MET A 143 -11.22 17.75 3.77
CA MET A 143 -11.99 18.07 2.56
C MET A 143 -13.48 17.74 2.74
N GLU A 144 -13.80 16.58 3.31
CA GLU A 144 -15.19 16.15 3.57
C GLU A 144 -15.90 17.12 4.52
N LYS A 145 -15.26 17.51 5.63
CA LYS A 145 -15.85 18.45 6.60
C LYS A 145 -16.02 19.87 6.07
N ASN A 146 -15.25 20.24 5.05
CA ASN A 146 -15.35 21.55 4.38
C ASN A 146 -16.22 21.51 3.11
N GLY A 147 -16.99 20.44 2.89
CA GLY A 147 -17.91 20.36 1.75
C GLY A 147 -17.23 20.24 0.38
N ILE A 148 -15.94 19.89 0.33
CA ILE A 148 -15.23 19.67 -0.93
C ILE A 148 -15.77 18.40 -1.61
N ALA A 149 -16.14 18.55 -2.88
CA ALA A 149 -16.74 17.48 -3.68
C ALA A 149 -15.88 16.20 -3.68
N GLU A 150 -16.52 15.03 -3.73
CA GLU A 150 -15.86 13.72 -3.62
C GLU A 150 -14.76 13.51 -4.66
N LYS A 151 -14.94 14.02 -5.88
CA LYS A 151 -13.96 13.91 -6.98
C LYS A 151 -12.57 14.49 -6.68
N TYR A 152 -12.44 15.35 -5.66
CA TYR A 152 -11.15 15.91 -5.25
C TYR A 152 -10.49 15.15 -4.09
N ARG A 153 -11.19 14.17 -3.50
CA ARG A 153 -10.70 13.34 -2.41
C ARG A 153 -10.09 12.07 -2.98
N ALA A 154 -9.05 11.55 -2.31
CA ALA A 154 -8.50 10.25 -2.68
C ALA A 154 -9.59 9.17 -2.53
N SER A 155 -9.78 8.33 -3.55
CA SER A 155 -10.77 7.24 -3.50
C SER A 155 -10.51 6.27 -2.34
N SER A 156 -9.23 6.09 -1.99
CA SER A 156 -8.79 5.29 -0.83
C SER A 156 -9.33 5.79 0.51
N TYR A 157 -9.60 7.11 0.66
CA TYR A 157 -10.22 7.65 1.87
C TYR A 157 -11.60 7.03 2.10
N LYS A 158 -12.47 7.12 1.08
CA LYS A 158 -13.85 6.61 1.16
C LYS A 158 -13.86 5.09 1.30
N SER A 159 -13.03 4.41 0.50
CA SER A 159 -12.93 2.95 0.53
C SER A 159 -12.51 2.45 1.91
N LEU A 160 -11.39 2.95 2.45
CA LEU A 160 -10.87 2.47 3.74
C LEU A 160 -11.79 2.84 4.91
N LYS A 161 -12.35 4.06 4.93
CA LYS A 161 -13.35 4.49 5.93
C LYS A 161 -14.59 3.59 5.92
N GLY A 162 -15.01 3.13 4.73
CA GLY A 162 -16.14 2.21 4.59
C GLY A 162 -15.83 0.77 5.02
N LYS A 163 -14.57 0.33 4.93
CA LYS A 163 -14.14 -1.02 5.34
C LYS A 163 -13.80 -1.13 6.82
N ILE A 164 -13.35 -0.04 7.44
CA ILE A 164 -12.94 0.00 8.85
C ILE A 164 -13.70 1.15 9.52
N SER A 165 -14.87 0.82 10.07
CA SER A 165 -15.79 1.81 10.65
C SER A 165 -15.14 2.61 11.79
N LEU A 166 -14.26 1.96 12.55
CA LEU A 166 -13.48 2.54 13.65
C LEU A 166 -12.70 3.80 13.25
N LEU A 167 -12.25 3.88 12.00
CA LEU A 167 -11.51 5.05 11.50
C LEU A 167 -12.36 6.31 11.52
N SER A 168 -13.68 6.20 11.32
CA SER A 168 -14.58 7.36 11.39
C SER A 168 -14.56 7.95 12.79
N GLU A 169 -14.69 7.11 13.81
CA GLU A 169 -14.68 7.54 15.21
C GLU A 169 -13.33 8.19 15.59
N ILE A 170 -12.21 7.58 15.19
CA ILE A 170 -10.86 8.10 15.45
C ILE A 170 -10.67 9.47 14.79
N LEU A 171 -11.14 9.64 13.55
CA LEU A 171 -11.04 10.91 12.83
C LEU A 171 -11.93 11.99 13.42
N ASP A 172 -13.20 11.65 13.72
CA ASP A 172 -14.20 12.58 14.26
C ASP A 172 -13.80 13.11 15.65
N ASN A 173 -13.15 12.29 16.48
CA ASN A 173 -12.86 12.66 17.86
C ASN A 173 -11.40 13.08 18.11
N ALA A 174 -10.44 12.62 17.31
CA ALA A 174 -9.02 12.86 17.55
C ALA A 174 -8.32 13.45 16.33
N TYR A 175 -7.65 12.62 15.52
CA TYR A 175 -6.67 13.08 14.54
C TYR A 175 -7.27 13.94 13.42
N GLY A 176 -8.44 13.57 12.91
CA GLY A 176 -9.14 14.37 11.88
C GLY A 176 -9.58 15.72 12.44
N LYS A 177 -10.19 15.73 13.62
CA LYS A 177 -10.58 16.95 14.33
C LYS A 177 -9.39 17.88 14.61
N SER A 178 -8.26 17.34 15.10
CA SER A 178 -7.02 18.09 15.30
C SER A 178 -6.50 18.69 13.99
N TYR A 179 -6.52 17.90 12.91
CA TYR A 179 -6.07 18.36 11.60
C TYR A 179 -6.94 19.50 11.04
N CYS A 180 -8.26 19.45 11.25
CA CYS A 180 -9.17 20.54 10.87
C CYS A 180 -8.95 21.84 11.65
N GLN A 181 -8.30 21.81 12.83
CA GLN A 181 -7.96 23.05 13.56
C GLN A 181 -6.85 23.85 12.89
N ILE A 182 -6.07 23.22 12.01
CA ILE A 182 -4.92 23.82 11.33
C ILE A 182 -5.04 23.84 9.80
N SER A 183 -6.15 23.32 9.25
CA SER A 183 -6.41 23.23 7.82
C SER A 183 -7.80 23.80 7.51
N ASN A 184 -7.89 24.52 6.40
CA ASN A 184 -9.14 25.06 5.88
C ASN A 184 -9.18 24.85 4.36
N PRO A 185 -9.51 23.64 3.89
CA PRO A 185 -9.45 23.31 2.48
C PRO A 185 -10.39 24.17 1.63
N THR A 186 -9.87 24.72 0.54
CA THR A 186 -10.62 25.50 -0.45
C THR A 186 -10.28 25.04 -1.87
N LEU A 187 -11.25 25.18 -2.79
CA LEU A 187 -11.04 24.87 -4.19
C LEU A 187 -10.50 26.10 -4.93
N ILE A 188 -9.29 25.99 -5.47
CA ILE A 188 -8.66 27.02 -6.31
C ILE A 188 -8.54 26.44 -7.72
N GLY A 189 -9.47 26.82 -8.60
CA GLY A 189 -9.60 26.23 -9.93
C GLY A 189 -9.94 24.73 -9.85
N ASN A 190 -9.03 23.87 -10.33
CA ASN A 190 -9.17 22.41 -10.29
C ASN A 190 -8.34 21.74 -9.19
N THR A 191 -7.75 22.53 -8.29
CA THR A 191 -6.86 22.03 -7.22
C THR A 191 -7.39 22.45 -5.86
N VAL A 192 -7.22 21.57 -4.87
CA VAL A 192 -7.56 21.88 -3.48
C VAL A 192 -6.33 22.41 -2.78
N ASP A 193 -6.41 23.64 -2.30
CA ASP A 193 -5.48 24.14 -1.28
C ASP A 193 -6.00 23.68 0.09
N LEU A 194 -5.16 23.07 0.91
CA LEU A 194 -5.53 22.61 2.25
C LEU A 194 -5.60 23.75 3.27
N GLY A 195 -5.17 24.96 2.92
CA GLY A 195 -5.24 26.14 3.79
C GLY A 195 -4.35 26.01 5.03
N ILE A 196 -3.23 25.30 4.93
CA ILE A 196 -2.27 25.10 6.04
C ILE A 196 -1.18 26.17 5.93
N SER A 197 -1.17 27.10 6.88
CA SER A 197 -0.15 28.16 6.95
C SER A 197 1.25 27.62 7.23
N ASP A 198 2.28 28.42 6.92
CA ASP A 198 3.68 28.07 7.20
C ASP A 198 3.93 27.76 8.67
N ALA A 199 3.32 28.54 9.59
CA ALA A 199 3.40 28.32 11.03
C ALA A 199 2.81 26.96 11.46
N ASN A 200 1.87 26.40 10.69
CA ASN A 200 1.22 25.13 10.98
C ASN A 200 1.83 23.93 10.24
N LYS A 201 2.81 24.13 9.33
CA LYS A 201 3.48 23.02 8.61
C LYS A 201 4.12 22.00 9.55
N GLY A 202 4.74 22.47 10.64
CA GLY A 202 5.30 21.59 11.68
C GLY A 202 4.23 20.73 12.34
N LYS A 203 3.12 21.35 12.76
CA LYS A 203 1.99 20.64 13.39
C LYS A 203 1.33 19.64 12.45
N SER A 204 1.10 20.00 11.18
CA SER A 204 0.56 19.08 10.18
C SER A 204 1.40 17.81 10.04
N ARG A 205 2.73 17.95 10.03
CA ARG A 205 3.64 16.80 9.99
C ARG A 205 3.57 15.97 11.27
N ALA A 206 3.55 16.60 12.43
CA ALA A 206 3.45 15.91 13.72
C ALA A 206 2.14 15.12 13.88
N ILE A 207 0.99 15.69 13.47
CA ILE A 207 -0.31 15.00 13.48
C ILE A 207 -0.26 13.78 12.55
N THR A 208 0.25 13.96 11.33
CA THR A 208 0.38 12.87 10.35
C THR A 208 1.28 11.76 10.86
N HIS A 209 2.41 12.12 11.47
CA HIS A 209 3.35 11.16 12.05
C HIS A 209 2.71 10.37 13.19
N SER A 210 2.16 11.06 14.19
CA SER A 210 1.50 10.44 15.33
C SER A 210 0.36 9.50 14.90
N PHE A 211 -0.46 9.94 13.93
CA PHE A 211 -1.52 9.08 13.41
C PHE A 211 -0.97 7.85 12.68
N GLY A 212 0.08 8.00 11.87
CA GLY A 212 0.75 6.89 11.19
C GLY A 212 1.25 5.83 12.18
N ILE A 213 1.89 6.24 13.28
CA ILE A 213 2.34 5.31 14.33
C ILE A 213 1.16 4.56 14.96
N LYS A 214 0.02 5.21 15.22
CA LYS A 214 -1.18 4.52 15.74
C LYS A 214 -1.78 3.56 14.73
N LEU A 215 -1.81 3.94 13.44
CA LEU A 215 -2.26 3.06 12.37
C LEU A 215 -1.36 1.82 12.24
N ARG A 216 -0.04 1.98 12.40
CA ARG A 216 0.90 0.84 12.43
C ARG A 216 0.58 -0.11 13.58
N ALA A 217 0.47 0.40 14.80
CA ALA A 217 0.11 -0.41 15.97
C ALA A 217 -1.21 -1.18 15.75
N LEU A 218 -2.25 -0.50 15.27
CA LEU A 218 -3.55 -1.12 14.97
C LEU A 218 -3.44 -2.22 13.90
N MET A 219 -2.68 -1.97 12.82
CA MET A 219 -2.45 -2.95 11.76
C MET A 219 -1.70 -4.19 12.27
N LEU A 220 -0.76 -4.02 13.20
CA LEU A 220 -0.04 -5.13 13.84
C LEU A 220 -0.88 -5.88 14.88
N GLY A 221 -2.15 -5.51 15.07
CA GLY A 221 -3.04 -6.16 16.04
C GLY A 221 -2.80 -5.71 17.49
N GLU A 222 -2.02 -4.66 17.69
CA GLU A 222 -1.82 -4.02 18.98
C GLU A 222 -3.04 -3.17 19.37
N GLU A 223 -3.20 -2.95 20.67
CA GLU A 223 -4.16 -1.98 21.17
C GLU A 223 -3.52 -0.58 21.20
N ALA A 224 -4.16 0.38 20.54
CA ALA A 224 -3.70 1.76 20.48
C ALA A 224 -4.57 2.67 21.35
N GLU A 225 -3.98 3.26 22.40
CA GLU A 225 -4.61 4.36 23.14
C GLU A 225 -4.52 5.66 22.33
N ILE A 226 -5.66 6.30 22.09
CA ILE A 226 -5.79 7.56 21.35
C ILE A 226 -6.49 8.59 22.24
N THR A 227 -5.92 9.79 22.32
CA THR A 227 -6.47 10.92 23.07
C THR A 227 -7.36 11.77 22.17
N PHE A 228 -8.57 12.04 22.64
CA PHE A 228 -9.55 12.87 21.95
C PHE A 228 -9.20 14.35 22.04
N CYS A 229 -9.64 15.08 21.04
CA CYS A 229 -9.61 16.54 20.97
C CYS A 229 -10.87 17.12 21.65
N ASP A 230 -11.10 16.75 22.90
CA ASP A 230 -12.11 17.33 23.79
C ASP A 230 -11.43 18.05 24.97
N ALA A 231 -12.21 18.78 25.77
CA ALA A 231 -11.68 19.56 26.89
C ALA A 231 -11.12 18.67 28.02
N GLN A 232 -11.63 17.44 28.12
CA GLN A 232 -11.29 16.47 29.15
C GLN A 232 -10.03 15.66 28.81
N GLY A 233 -9.59 15.66 27.55
CA GLY A 233 -8.51 14.82 27.06
C GLY A 233 -8.86 13.34 27.15
N THR A 234 -10.10 12.97 26.80
CA THR A 234 -10.60 11.58 26.90
C THR A 234 -9.65 10.62 26.19
N LYS A 235 -9.30 9.51 26.83
CA LYS A 235 -8.45 8.47 26.25
C LYS A 235 -9.30 7.25 25.94
N LYS A 236 -9.24 6.76 24.71
CA LYS A 236 -9.93 5.53 24.29
C LYS A 236 -8.95 4.58 23.63
N LYS A 237 -9.12 3.29 23.92
CA LYS A 237 -8.35 2.20 23.35
C LYS A 237 -9.06 1.64 22.13
N TYR A 238 -8.29 1.37 21.09
CA TYR A 238 -8.75 0.86 19.81
C TYR A 238 -7.91 -0.35 19.40
N LYS A 239 -8.52 -1.31 18.72
CA LYS A 239 -7.84 -2.48 18.16
C LYS A 239 -8.56 -2.91 16.88
N PHE A 240 -7.81 -3.21 15.83
CA PHE A 240 -8.39 -3.79 14.62
C PHE A 240 -8.60 -5.30 14.80
N THR A 241 -9.69 -5.80 14.26
CA THR A 241 -9.90 -7.23 13.99
C THR A 241 -8.97 -7.70 12.88
N ASP A 242 -8.74 -9.01 12.74
CA ASP A 242 -7.93 -9.55 11.65
C ASP A 242 -8.49 -9.19 10.26
N GLU A 243 -9.81 -9.12 10.12
CA GLU A 243 -10.46 -8.64 8.90
C GLU A 243 -10.12 -7.17 8.62
N GLU A 244 -10.19 -6.30 9.62
CA GLU A 244 -9.82 -4.88 9.48
C GLU A 244 -8.33 -4.70 9.21
N ARG A 245 -7.45 -5.50 9.83
CA ARG A 245 -6.00 -5.49 9.59
C ARG A 245 -5.70 -5.81 8.13
N LEU A 246 -6.26 -6.89 7.59
CA LEU A 246 -6.08 -7.27 6.18
C LEU A 246 -6.75 -6.27 5.23
N SER A 247 -7.89 -5.70 5.61
CA SER A 247 -8.51 -4.61 4.85
C SER A 247 -7.62 -3.38 4.78
N PHE A 248 -6.96 -3.05 5.88
CA PHE A 248 -6.02 -1.93 5.96
C PHE A 248 -4.83 -2.14 5.02
N VAL A 249 -4.24 -3.34 5.02
CA VAL A 249 -3.12 -3.67 4.13
C VAL A 249 -3.56 -3.64 2.66
N LEU A 250 -4.60 -4.40 2.31
CA LEU A 250 -5.01 -4.59 0.92
C LEU A 250 -5.62 -3.31 0.32
N PHE A 251 -6.59 -2.68 1.00
CA PHE A 251 -7.29 -1.50 0.47
C PHE A 251 -6.61 -0.19 0.83
N GLY A 252 -6.02 -0.10 2.02
CA GLY A 252 -5.43 1.14 2.54
C GLY A 252 -4.00 1.39 2.06
N ILE A 253 -3.20 0.33 1.94
CA ILE A 253 -1.80 0.46 1.53
C ILE A 253 -1.65 0.10 0.05
N LEU A 254 -1.84 -1.18 -0.30
CA LEU A 254 -1.39 -1.73 -1.58
C LEU A 254 -2.26 -1.23 -2.75
N TYR A 255 -3.57 -1.46 -2.68
CA TYR A 255 -4.50 -1.01 -3.73
C TYR A 255 -4.53 0.51 -3.86
N ALA A 256 -4.47 1.24 -2.74
CA ALA A 256 -4.40 2.70 -2.73
C ALA A 256 -3.12 3.23 -3.41
N SER A 257 -1.97 2.59 -3.13
CA SER A 257 -0.69 2.93 -3.76
C SER A 257 -0.73 2.67 -5.27
N ARG A 258 -1.27 1.52 -5.69
CA ARG A 258 -1.50 1.23 -7.12
C ARG A 258 -2.37 2.28 -7.79
N CYS A 259 -3.52 2.62 -7.19
CA CYS A 259 -4.44 3.59 -7.79
C CYS A 259 -3.79 4.96 -7.97
N ASN A 260 -2.99 5.38 -6.98
CA ASN A 260 -2.24 6.63 -7.08
C ASN A 260 -1.19 6.59 -8.20
N ASN A 261 -0.44 5.49 -8.31
CA ASN A 261 0.61 5.36 -9.32
C ASN A 261 0.04 5.23 -10.75
N PHE A 262 -1.06 4.50 -10.92
CA PHE A 262 -1.64 4.22 -12.24
C PHE A 262 -2.46 5.37 -12.82
N HIS A 263 -3.28 6.05 -12.01
CA HIS A 263 -4.22 7.06 -12.52
C HIS A 263 -3.62 8.45 -12.73
N GLY A 264 -2.31 8.64 -12.55
CA GLY A 264 -1.62 9.91 -12.82
C GLY A 264 -2.03 11.07 -11.90
N ASN A 265 -2.75 10.79 -10.82
CA ASN A 265 -3.26 11.80 -9.88
C ASN A 265 -2.16 12.38 -8.97
N VAL A 266 -0.96 11.81 -8.99
CA VAL A 266 0.19 12.23 -8.18
C VAL A 266 1.45 12.21 -9.03
N ALA A 267 2.44 13.00 -8.63
CA ALA A 267 3.78 12.91 -9.21
C ALA A 267 4.37 11.50 -9.04
N ALA A 268 5.15 11.05 -10.03
CA ALA A 268 5.88 9.80 -9.97
C ALA A 268 6.74 9.74 -8.70
N ARG A 269 6.58 8.67 -7.92
CA ARG A 269 7.00 8.63 -6.51
C ARG A 269 8.51 8.68 -6.34
N MET A 270 9.21 7.87 -7.13
CA MET A 270 10.67 7.83 -7.14
C MET A 270 11.31 9.02 -7.86
N ASN A 271 10.54 9.81 -8.61
CA ASN A 271 11.02 10.98 -9.35
C ASN A 271 10.44 12.30 -8.82
N SER A 272 9.86 12.29 -7.62
CA SER A 272 9.32 13.50 -7.00
C SER A 272 10.39 14.21 -6.18
N ILE A 273 10.22 15.50 -5.96
CA ILE A 273 11.06 16.29 -5.03
C ILE A 273 11.08 15.75 -3.59
N ASN A 274 10.16 14.84 -3.24
CA ASN A 274 10.03 14.21 -1.93
C ASN A 274 10.55 12.76 -1.92
N ALA A 275 11.12 12.27 -3.02
CA ALA A 275 11.75 10.96 -3.09
C ALA A 275 12.99 10.94 -2.18
N ASN A 276 13.10 9.93 -1.34
CA ASN A 276 14.24 9.74 -0.44
C ASN A 276 14.44 8.25 -0.17
N ARG A 277 15.46 7.90 0.62
CA ARG A 277 15.77 6.50 0.96
C ARG A 277 14.58 5.77 1.58
N ASP A 278 13.76 6.43 2.40
CA ASP A 278 12.57 5.82 2.98
C ASP A 278 11.47 5.57 1.94
N THR A 279 11.37 6.40 0.89
CA THR A 279 10.48 6.12 -0.26
C THR A 279 10.92 4.85 -0.97
N PHE A 280 12.23 4.70 -1.18
CA PHE A 280 12.80 3.51 -1.80
C PHE A 280 12.49 2.26 -0.97
N ARG A 281 12.81 2.28 0.34
CA ARG A 281 12.48 1.20 1.27
C ARG A 281 11.00 0.84 1.24
N MET A 282 10.14 1.85 1.38
CA MET A 282 8.68 1.68 1.33
C MET A 282 8.23 0.89 0.10
N TYR A 283 8.70 1.27 -1.10
CA TYR A 283 8.28 0.58 -2.32
C TYR A 283 8.90 -0.81 -2.48
N THR A 284 10.15 -1.02 -2.03
CA THR A 284 10.77 -2.35 -2.03
C THR A 284 10.02 -3.30 -1.09
N ASP A 285 9.72 -2.84 0.11
CA ASP A 285 9.01 -3.61 1.13
C ASP A 285 7.54 -3.86 0.74
N MET A 286 6.90 -2.87 0.07
CA MET A 286 5.58 -3.05 -0.53
C MET A 286 5.59 -4.10 -1.64
N PHE A 287 6.58 -4.06 -2.55
CA PHE A 287 6.73 -5.09 -3.58
C PHE A 287 6.87 -6.48 -2.96
N LEU A 288 7.74 -6.66 -1.96
CA LEU A 288 7.91 -7.96 -1.27
C LEU A 288 6.62 -8.42 -0.57
N THR A 289 5.85 -7.49 0.00
CA THR A 289 4.55 -7.77 0.63
C THR A 289 3.50 -8.18 -0.42
N GLU A 290 3.44 -7.49 -1.56
CA GLU A 290 2.57 -7.86 -2.68
C GLU A 290 2.95 -9.24 -3.24
N TYR A 291 4.25 -9.51 -3.33
CA TYR A 291 4.78 -10.76 -3.86
C TYR A 291 4.37 -11.97 -3.02
N ILE A 292 4.47 -11.88 -1.68
CA ILE A 292 3.98 -12.95 -0.80
C ILE A 292 2.46 -13.06 -0.80
N ILE A 293 1.72 -11.95 -0.95
CA ILE A 293 0.25 -11.97 -1.05
C ILE A 293 -0.20 -12.67 -2.34
N LEU A 294 0.48 -12.42 -3.47
CA LEU A 294 0.27 -13.15 -4.71
C LEU A 294 0.50 -14.64 -4.52
N ALA A 295 1.63 -15.03 -3.91
CA ALA A 295 1.96 -16.42 -3.65
C ALA A 295 0.90 -17.11 -2.77
N ILE A 296 0.43 -16.42 -1.72
CA ILE A 296 -0.65 -16.91 -0.86
C ILE A 296 -1.95 -17.09 -1.64
N HIS A 297 -2.30 -16.13 -2.51
CA HIS A 297 -3.53 -16.21 -3.28
C HIS A 297 -3.49 -17.36 -4.31
N MET A 298 -2.38 -17.52 -5.04
CA MET A 298 -2.16 -18.67 -5.92
C MET A 298 -2.18 -20.00 -5.16
N ASN A 299 -1.57 -20.07 -3.98
CA ASN A 299 -1.61 -21.25 -3.13
C ASN A 299 -3.02 -21.58 -2.66
N SER A 300 -3.83 -20.57 -2.33
CA SER A 300 -5.23 -20.75 -1.94
C SER A 300 -6.10 -21.31 -3.07
N GLN A 301 -5.67 -21.11 -4.32
CA GLN A 301 -6.32 -21.62 -5.54
C GLN A 301 -5.78 -22.99 -5.97
N GLY A 302 -4.75 -23.51 -5.29
CA GLY A 302 -4.08 -24.76 -5.67
C GLY A 302 -3.10 -24.62 -6.84
N GLU A 303 -2.77 -23.39 -7.25
CA GLU A 303 -1.84 -23.11 -8.37
C GLU A 303 -0.37 -23.10 -7.94
N LEU A 304 -0.12 -22.98 -6.62
CA LEU A 304 1.20 -22.97 -6.00
C LEU A 304 1.21 -23.93 -4.80
N SER A 305 2.23 -24.78 -4.70
CA SER A 305 2.42 -25.73 -3.60
C SER A 305 2.87 -25.05 -2.31
N ASP A 306 2.70 -25.76 -1.19
CA ASP A 306 3.14 -25.28 0.12
C ASP A 306 4.67 -25.17 0.21
N MET A 307 5.40 -26.03 -0.51
CA MET A 307 6.85 -25.96 -0.60
C MET A 307 7.30 -24.67 -1.27
N ALA A 308 6.74 -24.37 -2.45
CA ALA A 308 7.03 -23.14 -3.18
C ALA A 308 6.63 -21.89 -2.38
N LEU A 309 5.46 -21.90 -1.74
CA LEU A 309 5.02 -20.80 -0.86
C LEU A 309 6.00 -20.56 0.29
N ASN A 310 6.50 -21.62 0.93
CA ASN A 310 7.46 -21.50 2.03
C ASN A 310 8.81 -20.92 1.55
N GLU A 311 9.26 -21.28 0.34
CA GLU A 311 10.46 -20.69 -0.25
C GLU A 311 10.29 -19.19 -0.51
N VAL A 312 9.17 -18.78 -1.13
CA VAL A 312 8.86 -17.36 -1.34
C VAL A 312 8.75 -16.60 -0.01
N GLY A 313 8.24 -17.26 1.04
CA GLY A 313 8.18 -16.69 2.39
C GLY A 313 9.53 -16.24 2.96
N LYS A 314 10.65 -16.82 2.51
CA LYS A 314 12.01 -16.42 2.94
C LYS A 314 12.41 -15.02 2.45
N ASN A 315 11.70 -14.48 1.45
CA ASN A 315 11.94 -13.14 0.94
C ASN A 315 11.70 -12.02 1.98
N VAL A 316 11.06 -12.33 3.11
CA VAL A 316 10.98 -11.39 4.26
C VAL A 316 12.36 -10.89 4.71
N ASN A 317 13.40 -11.70 4.52
CA ASN A 317 14.77 -11.36 4.87
C ASN A 317 15.38 -10.27 3.98
N LEU A 318 14.73 -9.93 2.86
CA LEU A 318 15.17 -8.91 1.92
C LEU A 318 14.57 -7.51 2.20
N MET A 319 13.62 -7.42 3.14
CA MET A 319 13.03 -6.13 3.55
C MET A 319 14.05 -5.23 4.28
N LEU A 320 13.97 -3.90 4.08
CA LEU A 320 15.09 -2.93 4.23
C LEU A 320 15.07 -1.94 5.42
#